data_AF-A0A6J4UVY0-F1
#
_entry.id   AF-A0A6J4UVY0-F1
#
_cell.length_a   1.000
_cell.length_b   1.000
_cell.length_c   1.000
_cell.angle_alpha   90.00
_cell.angle_beta   90.00
_cell.angle_gamma   90.00
#
_symmetry.space_group_name_H-M   'P 1'
#
loop_
_entity.id
_entity.type
_entity.pdbx_description
1 polymer ?
#
loop_
_entity_poly.entity_id
_entity_poly.type
_entity_poly.pdbx_seq_one_letter_code
_entity_poly.pdbx_strand_id
1 'polypeptide(L)' 'MSGDGLKLFLRAGVFLVIISLLLILLVPRESAEFVVSVLSLVIGLLLLGLSLLAHLWGRR' A
#
# COMPACT_ATOMS: atom_id res chain seq x y z
N MET A 1 15.81 11.49 -4.44
CA MET A 1 14.66 11.73 -3.54
C MET A 1 15.19 12.02 -2.15
N SER A 2 14.76 13.10 -1.53
CA SER A 2 15.03 13.36 -0.11
C SER A 2 14.52 12.18 0.72
N GLY A 3 15.27 11.73 1.73
CA GLY A 3 14.91 10.55 2.53
C GLY A 3 13.51 10.61 3.16
N ASP A 4 12.96 11.81 3.33
CA ASP A 4 11.63 12.04 3.89
C ASP A 4 10.50 11.63 2.95
N GLY A 5 10.66 11.79 1.63
CA GLY A 5 9.67 11.34 0.66
C GLY A 5 9.52 9.81 0.70
N LEU A 6 10.64 9.09 0.70
CA LEU A 6 10.64 7.63 0.77
C LEU A 6 10.00 7.11 2.07
N LYS A 7 10.25 7.75 3.21
CA LYS A 7 9.61 7.42 4.50
C LYS A 7 8.10 7.63 4.45
N LEU A 8 7.64 8.71 3.81
CA LEU A 8 6.21 8.98 3.63
C LEU A 8 5.55 7.89 2.78
N PHE A 9 6.15 7.53 1.65
CA PHE A 9 5.63 6.47 0.76
C PHE A 9 5.56 5.12 1.45
N LEU A 10 6.59 4.74 2.22
CA LEU A 10 6.57 3.50 3.02
C LEU A 10 5.43 3.52 4.05
N ARG A 11 5.27 4.61 4.80
CA ARG A 11 4.19 4.74 5.79
C ARG A 11 2.81 4.70 5.13
N ALA A 12 2.62 5.41 4.03
CA ALA A 12 1.39 5.43 3.26
C ALA A 12 1.05 4.04 2.71
N GLY A 13 2.04 3.33 2.15
CA GLY A 13 1.88 1.97 1.66
C GLY A 13 1.48 0.99 2.77
N VAL A 14 2.15 1.04 3.93
CA VAL A 14 1.80 0.18 5.08
C VAL A 14 0.38 0.48 5.56
N PHE A 15 0.03 1.76 5.69
CA PHE A 15 -1.31 2.16 6.13
C PHE A 15 -2.40 1.66 5.17
N LEU A 16 -2.20 1.85 3.86
CA LEU A 16 -3.12 1.36 2.83
C LEU A 16 -3.29 -0.15 2.91
N VAL A 17 -2.19 -0.91 2.99
CA VAL A 17 -2.25 -2.37 3.09
C VAL A 17 -3.06 -2.80 4.31
N ILE A 18 -2.79 -2.24 5.49
CA ILE A 18 -3.47 -2.62 6.73
C ILE A 18 -4.97 -2.30 6.66
N ILE A 19 -5.33 -1.08 6.28
CA ILE A 19 -6.73 -0.65 6.22
C ILE A 19 -7.49 -1.44 5.14
N SER A 20 -6.90 -1.63 3.96
CA SER A 20 -7.54 -2.41 2.92
C SER A 20 -7.70 -3.88 3.29
N LEU A 21 -6.75 -4.49 4.01
CA LEU A 21 -6.91 -5.85 4.53
C LEU A 21 -8.08 -5.92 5.52
N LEU A 22 -8.17 -4.94 6.42
CA LEU A 22 -9.24 -4.87 7.40
C LEU A 22 -10.59 -4.70 6.70
N LEU A 23 -10.70 -3.82 5.71
CA LEU A 23 -11.92 -3.63 4.92
C LEU A 23 -12.31 -4.88 4.13
N ILE A 24 -11.35 -5.61 3.54
CA ILE A 24 -11.64 -6.88 2.86
C ILE A 24 -12.27 -7.92 3.80
N LEU A 25 -11.90 -7.89 5.09
CA LEU A 25 -12.46 -8.79 6.10
C LEU A 25 -13.83 -8.33 6.64
N LEU A 26 -14.10 -7.02 6.63
CA LEU A 26 -15.34 -6.45 7.19
C LEU A 26 -16.43 -6.21 6.13
N VAL A 27 -16.06 -5.89 4.89
CA VAL A 27 -16.99 -5.46 3.85
C VAL A 27 -17.61 -6.68 3.13
N PRO A 28 -18.93 -6.67 2.88
CA PRO A 28 -19.60 -7.75 2.14
C PRO A 28 -19.02 -7.92 0.73
N ARG A 29 -18.73 -9.16 0.33
CA ARG A 29 -18.07 -9.48 -0.95
C ARG A 29 -18.86 -9.06 -2.19
N GLU A 30 -20.19 -8.95 -2.08
CA GLU A 30 -21.08 -8.56 -3.18
C GLU A 30 -21.22 -7.04 -3.34
N SER A 31 -20.51 -6.25 -2.53
CA SER A 31 -20.54 -4.79 -2.62
C SER A 31 -19.43 -4.24 -3.52
N ALA A 32 -19.69 -3.07 -4.12
CA ALA A 32 -18.66 -2.35 -4.87
C ALA A 32 -17.47 -1.94 -3.98
N GLU A 33 -17.72 -1.70 -2.69
CA GLU A 33 -16.71 -1.33 -1.70
C GLU A 33 -15.68 -2.46 -1.49
N PHE A 34 -16.09 -3.72 -1.64
CA PHE A 34 -15.15 -4.85 -1.56
C PHE A 34 -14.12 -4.78 -2.69
N VAL A 35 -14.57 -4.51 -3.92
CA VAL A 35 -13.69 -4.36 -5.09
C VAL A 35 -12.72 -3.21 -4.88
N VAL A 36 -13.20 -2.06 -4.39
CA VAL A 36 -12.37 -0.90 -4.08
C VAL A 36 -11.33 -1.23 -3.00
N SER A 37 -11.71 -2.01 -1.98
CA SER A 37 -10.79 -2.46 -0.93
C SER A 37 -9.70 -3.37 -1.46
N VAL A 38 -10.04 -4.31 -2.35
CA VAL A 38 -9.06 -5.19 -3.02
C VAL A 38 -8.10 -4.38 -3.90
N LEU A 39 -8.62 -3.46 -4.73
CA LEU A 39 -7.78 -2.60 -5.56
C LEU A 39 -6.86 -1.70 -4.73
N SER A 40 -7.37 -1.17 -3.62
CA SER A 40 -6.58 -0.35 -2.68
C SER A 40 -5.46 -1.17 -2.03
N LEU A 41 -5.71 -2.44 -1.70
CA LEU A 41 -4.67 -3.36 -1.21
C LEU A 41 -3.57 -3.55 -2.25
N VAL A 42 -3.94 -3.77 -3.52
CA VAL A 42 -2.97 -3.92 -4.62
C VAL A 42 -2.11 -2.66 -4.78
N ILE A 43 -2.73 -1.48 -4.73
CA ILE A 43 -2.02 -0.19 -4.79
C ILE A 43 -1.05 -0.05 -3.61
N GLY A 44 -1.48 -0.38 -2.39
CA GLY A 44 -0.63 -0.37 -1.20
C GLY A 44 0.60 -1.28 -1.35
N LEU A 45 0.39 -2.50 -1.86
CA LEU A 45 1.48 -3.45 -2.12
C LEU A 45 2.46 -2.94 -3.18
N LEU A 46 1.95 -2.34 -4.26
CA LEU A 46 2.80 -1.73 -5.30
C LEU A 46 3.63 -0.57 -4.74
N LEU A 47 3.02 0.32 -3.95
CA LEU A 47 3.73 1.43 -3.30
C LEU A 47 4.85 0.93 -2.39
N LEU A 48 4.60 -0.11 -1.60
CA LEU A 48 5.61 -0.73 -0.74
C LEU A 48 6.72 -1.36 -1.57
N GLY A 49 6.38 -2.15 -2.58
CA GLY A 49 7.34 -2.82 -3.46
C GLY A 49 8.26 -1.82 -4.16
N LEU A 50 7.70 -0.78 -4.76
CA LEU A 50 8.46 0.28 -5.43
C LEU A 50 9.32 1.07 -4.45
N SER A 51 8.81 1.38 -3.25
CA SER A 51 9.59 2.08 -2.22
C SER A 51 10.75 1.23 -1.70
N LEU A 52 10.54 -0.07 -1.52
CA LEU A 52 11.60 -1.02 -1.15
C LEU A 52 12.65 -1.12 -2.25
N LEU A 53 12.24 -1.26 -3.51
CA LEU A 53 13.16 -1.28 -4.65
C LEU A 53 13.97 0.01 -4.75
N ALA A 54 13.33 1.17 -4.60
CA ALA A 54 14.00 2.47 -4.59
C ALA A 54 14.99 2.59 -3.42
N HIS A 55 14.64 2.08 -2.24
CA HIS A 55 15.53 2.06 -1.08
C HIS A 55 16.76 1.18 -1.32
N LEU A 56 16.56 -0.01 -1.91
CA LEU A 56 17.64 -0.95 -2.23
C LEU A 56 18.55 -0.41 -3.34
N TRP A 57 17.98 0.24 -4.34
CA TRP A 57 18.74 0.82 -5.45
C TRP A 57 19.56 2.03 -5.00
N GLY A 58 19.00 2.92 -4.17
CA GLY A 58 19.72 4.07 -3.63
C GLY A 58 20.78 3.72 -2.58
N ARG A 59 20.87 2.45 -2.16
CA ARG A 59 21.90 1.94 -1.25
C ARG A 59 23.13 1.36 -1.97
N ARG A 60 23.03 1.14 -3.29
CA ARG A 60 24.14 0.76 -4.17
C ARG A 60 24.77 2.00 -4.79
#